data_AF-A0A699WPM1-F1
#
_entry.id   AF-A0A699WPM1-F1
#
_cell.length_a   1.000
_cell.length_b   1.000
_cell.length_c   1.000
_cell.angle_alpha   90.00
_cell.angle_beta   90.00
_cell.angle_gamma   90.00
#
_symmetry.space_group_name_H-M   'P 1'
#
loop_
_entity.id
_entity.type
_entity.pdbx_description
1 polymer ?
#
loop_
_entity_poly.entity_id
_entity_poly.type
_entity_poly.pdbx_seq_one_letter_code
_entity_poly.pdbx_strand_id
1 'polypeptide(L)' 'KANVVVDALSRKEREPPLRVRALVMTIGLDLPRKILNAQTEARKLENIEKEDVGGVGYLVMAIYEL' A
#
# COMPACT_ATOMS: atom_id res chain seq x y z
N LYS A 1 8.01 46.47 -6.22
CA LYS A 1 6.67 45.81 -6.17
C LYS A 1 6.73 44.28 -6.34
N ALA A 2 7.87 43.68 -6.75
CA ALA A 2 8.03 42.24 -6.95
C ALA A 2 8.13 41.38 -5.66
N ASN A 3 8.57 41.95 -4.52
CA ASN A 3 8.76 41.20 -3.27
C ASN A 3 7.50 40.53 -2.71
N VAL A 4 6.31 41.09 -2.94
CA VAL A 4 5.05 40.53 -2.40
C VAL A 4 4.69 39.21 -3.08
N VAL A 5 4.96 39.10 -4.38
CA VAL A 5 4.70 37.87 -5.15
C VAL A 5 5.71 36.77 -4.75
N VAL A 6 6.97 37.15 -4.53
CA VAL A 6 8.01 36.23 -4.07
C VAL A 6 7.75 35.73 -2.65
N ASP A 7 7.31 36.59 -1.73
CA ASP A 7 6.95 36.20 -0.36
C ASP A 7 5.70 35.31 -0.32
N ALA A 8 4.71 35.57 -1.17
CA ALA A 8 3.51 34.74 -1.29
C ALA A 8 3.81 33.33 -1.84
N LEU A 9 4.72 33.21 -2.81
CA LEU A 9 5.19 31.93 -3.34
C LEU A 9 6.03 31.17 -2.30
N SER A 10 6.95 31.84 -1.61
CA SER A 10 7.77 31.25 -0.55
C SER A 10 6.93 30.68 0.61
N ARG A 11 5.81 31.33 0.96
CA ARG A 11 4.87 30.81 1.97
C ARG A 11 4.15 29.53 1.55
N LYS A 12 4.01 29.25 0.25
CA LYS A 12 3.44 28.01 -0.29
C LYS A 12 4.48 26.89 -0.42
N GLU A 13 5.74 27.26 -0.69
CA GLU A 13 6.89 26.34 -0.73
C GLU A 13 7.49 26.02 0.65
N ARG A 14 7.01 26.68 1.70
CA ARG A 14 7.51 26.52 3.07
C ARG A 14 7.30 25.08 3.57
N GLU A 15 8.23 24.62 4.41
CA GLU A 15 8.20 23.29 5.01
C GLU A 15 6.80 22.95 5.57
N PRO A 16 6.27 21.74 5.31
CA PRO A 16 4.96 21.35 5.81
C PRO A 16 4.91 21.51 7.33
N PRO A 17 3.80 22.03 7.89
CA PRO A 17 3.65 22.16 9.34
C PRO A 17 3.97 20.84 10.05
N LEU A 18 4.49 20.89 11.27
CA LEU A 18 4.90 19.70 12.04
C LEU A 18 3.82 18.60 12.09
N ARG A 19 2.53 18.99 12.13
CA ARG A 19 1.39 18.06 12.10
C ARG A 19 1.29 17.28 10.78
N VAL A 20 1.58 17.94 9.66
CA VAL A 20 1.61 17.31 8.34
C VAL A 20 2.81 16.39 8.23
N ARG A 21 4.00 16.81 8.70
CA ARG A 21 5.19 15.93 8.74
C ARG A 21 4.94 14.70 9.60
N ALA A 22 4.39 14.86 10.79
CA ALA A 22 4.03 13.74 11.67
C ALA A 22 3.03 12.80 10.99
N LEU A 23 1.97 13.34 10.36
CA LEU A 23 0.98 12.53 9.65
C LEU A 23 1.60 11.77 8.47
N VAL A 24 2.46 12.42 7.69
CA VAL A 24 3.17 11.79 6.57
C VAL A 24 4.11 10.69 7.06
N MET A 25 4.81 10.89 8.18
CA MET A 25 5.64 9.84 8.78
C MET A 25 4.78 8.68 9.30
N THR A 26 3.64 8.96 9.94
CA THR A 26 2.72 7.92 10.41
C THR A 26 2.12 7.13 9.25
N ILE A 27 1.59 7.80 8.22
CA ILE A 27 1.02 7.13 7.04
C ILE A 27 2.12 6.40 6.26
N GLY A 28 3.28 7.04 6.06
CA GLY A 28 4.39 6.48 5.30
C GLY A 28 5.00 5.22 5.93
N LEU A 29 4.88 5.05 7.25
CA LEU A 29 5.39 3.87 7.95
C LEU A 29 4.31 2.83 8.25
N ASP A 30 3.10 3.25 8.60
CA ASP A 30 2.01 2.35 8.98
C ASP A 30 1.33 1.71 7.76
N LEU A 31 1.22 2.45 6.65
CA LEU A 31 0.54 1.98 5.45
C LEU A 31 1.29 0.84 4.75
N PRO A 32 2.62 0.91 4.50
CA PRO A 32 3.36 -0.21 3.91
C PRO A 32 3.30 -1.45 4.79
N ARG A 33 3.35 -1.28 6.12
CA ARG A 33 3.25 -2.39 7.07
C ARG A 33 1.90 -3.09 6.99
N LYS A 34 0.80 -2.32 6.91
CA LYS A 34 -0.55 -2.87 6.73
C LYS A 34 -0.71 -3.60 5.39
N ILE A 35 -0.16 -3.05 4.31
CA ILE A 35 -0.20 -3.66 2.98
C ILE A 35 0.57 -4.98 2.98
N LEU A 36 1.78 -5.03 3.54
CA LEU A 36 2.58 -6.26 3.63
C LEU A 36 1.88 -7.36 4.45
N ASN A 37 1.25 -6.99 5.56
CA ASN A 37 0.45 -7.94 6.35
C ASN A 37 -0.75 -8.45 5.54
N ALA A 38 -1.50 -7.56 4.88
CA ALA A 38 -2.64 -7.96 4.05
C ALA A 38 -2.23 -8.89 2.90
N GLN A 39 -1.10 -8.60 2.23
CA GLN A 39 -0.55 -9.47 1.19
C GLN A 39 -0.14 -10.84 1.74
N THR A 40 0.45 -10.87 2.95
CA THR A 40 0.85 -12.13 3.59
C THR A 40 -0.36 -12.97 3.97
N GLU A 41 -1.40 -12.37 4.53
CA GLU A 41 -2.65 -13.07 4.87
C GLU A 41 -3.40 -13.53 3.62
N ALA A 42 -3.45 -12.73 2.54
CA ALA A 42 -4.03 -13.15 1.27
C ALA A 42 -3.29 -14.35 0.65
N ARG A 43 -1.94 -14.34 0.68
CA ARG A 43 -1.13 -15.49 0.22
C ARG A 43 -1.33 -16.74 1.06
N LYS A 44 -1.47 -16.60 2.39
CA LYS A 44 -1.82 -17.74 3.26
C LYS A 44 -3.20 -18.29 2.91
N LEU A 45 -4.18 -17.42 2.68
CA LEU A 45 -5.52 -17.83 2.27
C LEU A 45 -5.51 -18.57 0.94
N GLU A 46 -4.76 -18.07 -0.05
CA GLU A 46 -4.57 -18.74 -1.35
C GLU A 46 -3.92 -20.13 -1.20
N ASN A 47 -2.93 -20.25 -0.31
CA ASN A 47 -2.29 -21.54 -0.04
C ASN A 47 -3.22 -22.53 0.68
N ILE A 48 -4.02 -22.05 1.64
CA ILE A 48 -5.03 -22.85 2.33
C ILE A 48 -6.13 -23.28 1.35
N GLU A 49 -6.58 -22.37 0.47
CA GLU A 49 -7.52 -22.70 -0.59
C GLU A 49 -6.90 -23.77 -1.51
N LYS A 50 -5.68 -23.57 -2.01
CA LYS A 50 -4.96 -24.55 -2.84
C LYS A 50 -4.80 -25.94 -2.20
N GLU A 51 -4.47 -26.02 -0.91
CA GLU A 51 -4.39 -27.29 -0.18
C GLU A 51 -5.78 -27.92 0.04
N ASP A 52 -6.82 -27.11 0.29
CA ASP A 52 -8.21 -27.57 0.46
C ASP A 52 -8.84 -28.04 -0.87
N VAL A 53 -8.45 -27.45 -2.01
CA VAL A 53 -8.78 -28.00 -3.35
C VAL A 53 -7.96 -29.25 -3.71
N GLY A 54 -7.11 -29.75 -2.80
CA GLY A 54 -6.21 -30.88 -3.02
C GLY A 54 -6.85 -32.21 -3.43
N GLY A 55 -8.18 -32.33 -3.45
CA GLY A 55 -8.90 -33.49 -3.98
C GLY A 55 -9.57 -33.30 -5.36
N VAL A 56 -9.94 -32.07 -5.73
CA VAL A 56 -10.75 -31.80 -6.94
C VAL A 56 -10.19 -30.68 -7.84
N GLY A 57 -9.39 -29.78 -7.28
CA GLY A 57 -8.82 -28.64 -8.01
C GLY A 57 -7.68 -29.01 -8.95
N TYR A 58 -6.88 -30.03 -8.61
CA TYR A 58 -5.86 -30.55 -9.53
C TYR A 58 -6.45 -31.12 -10.82
N LEU A 59 -7.59 -31.82 -10.73
CA LEU A 59 -8.27 -32.35 -11.92
C LEU A 59 -8.82 -31.23 -12.79
N VAL A 60 -9.32 -30.15 -12.18
CA VAL A 60 -9.82 -28.96 -12.88
C VAL A 60 -8.67 -28.17 -13.52
N MET A 61 -7.54 -27.96 -12.84
CA MET A 61 -6.35 -27.35 -13.46
C MET A 61 -5.75 -28.22 -14.57
N ALA A 62 -5.83 -29.55 -14.46
CA ALA A 62 -5.29 -30.46 -15.49
C ALA A 62 -6.15 -30.49 -16.77
N ILE A 63 -7.47 -30.27 -16.68
CA ILE A 63 -8.37 -30.17 -17.85
C ILE A 63 -8.34 -28.79 -18.51
N TYR A 64 -8.02 -27.74 -17.75
CA TYR A 64 -7.68 -26.44 -18.31
C TYR A 64 -6.16 -26.33 -18.41
N GLU A 65 -5.53 -26.99 -19.39
CA GLU A 65 -4.09 -26.90 -19.67
C GLU A 65 -3.61 -25.43 -19.68
N LEU A 66 -3.08 -24.96 -18.54
CA LEU A 66 -2.37 -23.69 -18.36
C LEU A 66 -1.03 -23.98 -17.68
#